data_AF-A0A7V6KEI4-F1
#
_entry.id   AF-A0A7V6KEI4-F1
#
_cell.length_a   1.000
_cell.length_b   1.000
_cell.length_c   1.000
_cell.angle_alpha   90.00
_cell.angle_beta   90.00
_cell.angle_gamma   90.00
#
_symmetry.space_group_name_H-M   'P 1'
#
loop_
_entity.id
_entity.type
_entity.pdbx_description
1 polymer ?
#
loop_
_entity_poly.entity_id
_entity_poly.type
_entity_poly.pdbx_seq_one_letter_code
_entity_poly.pdbx_strand_id
1 'polypeptide(L)'
;MRAILSVSDKTGIIELARFLEARGYELISSGGTHRHLQAAGIRVLEVSQVTGMKEMLGGRVKTLHPTIHGGILARRGNDQDLQELREHDIRPIDLVVVNLYPFIEGLSQENDLSHQVELIDIGGPTMLRSAAKNFTDVTVLSSPDQYDEFIERSLSDQVDQAYRQALAARVFSLMAAYDGAVADYLSGEDRLRLTYDKVMELRYGENPHQAAAFYIDRANPGYMSAMRVLAGKALSYSNIADIDAAYGVVSDFDEICVCAVKHNTPCGVALGETVHEAYQKAYAGDPVSIFGGIVACNRAIDGETASQMIEIFLEVVVAPDFTSEALAVFEAKPNLRLVQMRGEANRAKLLKSVSGGVLVQEPDYEFSEELTTVSLKAVTPEQKRDLIFGMKVV
;
A
#
# COMPACT_ATOMS: atom_id res chain seq x y z
N MET A 1 -8.54 20.32 -24.07
CA MET A 1 -8.53 18.95 -23.49
C MET A 1 -9.80 18.75 -22.68
N ARG A 2 -10.25 17.50 -22.48
CA ARG A 2 -11.43 17.16 -21.67
C ARG A 2 -11.06 16.15 -20.59
N ALA A 3 -11.61 16.34 -19.41
CA ALA A 3 -11.46 15.41 -18.30
C ALA A 3 -12.84 14.94 -17.81
N ILE A 4 -13.01 13.65 -17.59
CA ILE A 4 -14.19 13.10 -16.94
C ILE A 4 -13.86 12.67 -15.51
N LEU A 5 -14.61 13.20 -14.54
CA LEU A 5 -14.39 12.99 -13.11
C LEU A 5 -15.62 12.27 -12.53
N SER A 6 -15.45 11.04 -12.06
CA SER A 6 -16.50 10.25 -11.43
C SER A 6 -15.91 9.43 -10.28
N VAL A 7 -15.76 10.07 -9.13
CA VAL A 7 -15.14 9.47 -7.95
C VAL A 7 -16.17 9.17 -6.86
N SER A 8 -15.98 8.10 -6.09
CA SER A 8 -16.68 7.85 -4.83
C SER A 8 -16.01 8.58 -3.68
N ASP A 9 -14.70 8.36 -3.50
CA ASP A 9 -13.86 9.10 -2.55
C ASP A 9 -13.54 10.51 -3.11
N LYS A 10 -13.88 11.54 -2.34
CA LYS A 10 -13.70 12.96 -2.72
C LYS A 10 -12.35 13.54 -2.28
N THR A 11 -11.50 12.77 -1.61
CA THR A 11 -10.18 13.24 -1.16
C THR A 11 -9.39 13.84 -2.32
N GLY A 12 -8.95 15.09 -2.17
CA GLY A 12 -8.11 15.81 -3.14
C GLY A 12 -8.79 16.20 -4.48
N ILE A 13 -10.08 15.90 -4.69
CA ILE A 13 -10.70 16.07 -6.00
C ILE A 13 -10.91 17.56 -6.37
N ILE A 14 -11.09 18.42 -5.37
CA ILE A 14 -11.29 19.86 -5.58
C ILE A 14 -9.98 20.50 -6.07
N GLU A 15 -8.86 20.14 -5.44
CA GLU A 15 -7.51 20.58 -5.78
C GLU A 15 -7.17 20.18 -7.22
N LEU A 16 -7.38 18.90 -7.55
CA LEU A 16 -7.17 18.39 -8.91
C LEU A 16 -8.07 19.11 -9.92
N ALA A 17 -9.35 19.30 -9.62
CA ALA A 17 -10.29 19.94 -10.55
C ALA A 17 -9.98 21.41 -10.79
N ARG A 18 -9.55 22.16 -9.76
CA ARG A 18 -9.08 23.55 -9.92
C ARG A 18 -7.84 23.64 -10.81
N PHE A 19 -6.90 22.72 -10.61
CA PHE A 19 -5.71 22.62 -11.45
C PHE A 19 -6.06 22.35 -12.91
N LEU A 20 -6.96 21.40 -13.16
CA LEU A 20 -7.44 21.08 -14.51
C LEU A 20 -8.17 22.27 -15.16
N GLU A 21 -9.01 22.98 -14.42
CA GLU A 21 -9.68 24.20 -14.90
C GLU A 21 -8.67 25.30 -15.26
N ALA A 22 -7.65 25.52 -14.42
CA ALA A 22 -6.57 26.48 -14.70
C ALA A 22 -5.76 26.11 -15.96
N ARG A 23 -5.67 24.82 -16.28
CA ARG A 23 -5.08 24.27 -17.51
C ARG A 23 -6.00 24.32 -18.73
N GLY A 24 -7.22 24.81 -18.59
CA GLY A 24 -8.20 24.90 -19.68
C GLY A 24 -8.84 23.57 -20.05
N TYR A 25 -8.89 22.58 -19.14
CA TYR A 25 -9.68 21.39 -19.34
C TYR A 25 -11.18 21.72 -19.25
N GLU A 26 -11.96 21.17 -20.16
CA GLU A 26 -13.40 21.08 -19.99
C GLU A 26 -13.71 19.87 -19.09
N LEU A 27 -14.28 20.13 -17.91
CA LEU A 27 -14.59 19.09 -16.93
C LEU A 27 -15.99 18.52 -17.17
N ILE A 28 -16.10 17.20 -17.13
CA ILE A 28 -17.33 16.44 -17.26
C ILE A 28 -17.50 15.61 -15.99
N SER A 29 -18.69 15.57 -15.40
CA SER A 29 -18.95 14.77 -14.21
C SER A 29 -20.40 14.32 -14.12
N SER A 30 -20.70 13.39 -13.19
CA SER A 30 -22.06 12.91 -12.94
C SER A 30 -22.34 12.76 -11.44
N GLY A 31 -23.63 12.77 -11.08
CA GLY A 31 -24.12 12.40 -9.75
C GLY A 31 -23.49 13.21 -8.61
N GLY A 32 -23.01 12.50 -7.58
CA GLY A 32 -22.41 13.11 -6.39
C GLY A 32 -21.14 13.91 -6.66
N THR A 33 -20.33 13.51 -7.65
CA THR A 33 -19.10 14.24 -8.02
C THR A 33 -19.42 15.59 -8.63
N HIS A 34 -20.40 15.63 -9.55
CA HIS A 34 -20.84 16.86 -10.18
C HIS A 34 -21.31 17.90 -9.14
N ARG A 35 -22.19 17.48 -8.20
CA ARG A 35 -22.68 18.35 -7.12
C ARG A 35 -21.56 18.87 -6.23
N HIS A 36 -20.60 18.01 -5.88
CA HIS A 36 -19.46 18.38 -5.03
C HIS A 36 -18.57 19.44 -5.70
N LEU A 37 -18.24 19.25 -6.98
CA LEU A 37 -17.45 20.22 -7.76
C LEU A 37 -18.20 21.55 -7.96
N GLN A 38 -19.50 21.49 -8.27
CA GLN A 38 -20.32 22.68 -8.45
C GLN A 38 -20.43 23.50 -7.17
N ALA A 39 -20.61 22.86 -6.01
CA ALA A 39 -20.65 23.52 -4.71
C ALA A 39 -19.33 24.23 -4.37
N ALA A 40 -18.20 23.74 -4.90
CA ALA A 40 -16.89 24.37 -4.79
C ALA A 40 -16.64 25.51 -5.81
N GLY A 41 -17.65 25.85 -6.63
CA GLY A 41 -17.58 26.92 -7.64
C GLY A 41 -16.88 26.52 -8.93
N ILE A 42 -16.61 25.23 -9.15
CA ILE A 42 -15.88 24.74 -10.31
C ILE A 42 -16.84 24.55 -11.49
N ARG A 43 -16.46 25.05 -12.68
CA ARG A 43 -17.27 24.84 -13.89
C ARG A 43 -17.13 23.40 -14.36
N VAL A 44 -18.25 22.67 -14.35
CA VAL A 44 -18.31 21.27 -14.73
C VAL A 44 -19.59 20.99 -15.50
N LEU A 45 -19.48 20.30 -16.63
CA LEU A 45 -20.61 19.82 -17.41
C LEU A 45 -21.15 18.54 -16.80
N GLU A 46 -22.47 18.39 -16.82
CA GLU A 46 -23.09 17.12 -16.43
C GLU A 46 -22.98 16.12 -17.61
N VAL A 47 -22.73 14.84 -17.32
CA VAL A 47 -22.66 13.78 -18.36
C VAL A 47 -23.91 13.79 -19.25
N SER A 48 -25.09 14.04 -18.68
CA SER A 48 -26.36 14.14 -19.42
C SER A 48 -26.37 15.24 -20.49
N GLN A 49 -25.65 16.34 -20.26
CA GLN A 49 -25.51 17.44 -21.21
C GLN A 49 -24.59 17.07 -22.37
N VAL A 50 -23.64 16.16 -22.12
CA VAL A 50 -22.70 15.67 -23.15
C VAL A 50 -23.33 14.54 -23.97
N THR A 51 -24.10 13.66 -23.33
CA THR A 51 -24.69 12.49 -24.01
C THR A 51 -26.08 12.75 -24.58
N GLY A 52 -26.77 13.79 -24.10
CA GLY A 52 -28.20 14.01 -24.38
C GLY A 52 -29.13 13.02 -23.67
N MET A 53 -28.60 12.11 -22.83
CA MET A 53 -29.35 11.07 -22.16
C MET A 53 -29.39 11.33 -20.65
N LYS A 54 -30.59 11.35 -20.07
CA LYS A 54 -30.76 11.37 -18.61
C LYS A 54 -30.34 10.03 -18.00
N GLU A 55 -29.93 10.07 -16.75
CA GLU A 55 -29.66 8.87 -15.96
C GLU A 55 -30.88 7.94 -15.91
N MET A 56 -30.65 6.63 -16.06
CA MET A 56 -31.70 5.61 -16.11
C MET A 56 -31.50 4.53 -15.03
N LEU A 57 -32.58 3.81 -14.71
CA LEU A 57 -32.58 2.63 -13.82
C LEU A 57 -31.96 2.90 -12.45
N GLY A 58 -32.37 3.98 -11.79
CA GLY A 58 -31.86 4.34 -10.45
C GLY A 58 -30.38 4.69 -10.40
N GLY A 59 -29.78 5.04 -11.55
CA GLY A 59 -28.37 5.42 -11.65
C GLY A 59 -27.40 4.35 -12.12
N ARG A 60 -27.92 3.16 -12.41
CA ARG A 60 -27.16 2.05 -13.00
C ARG A 60 -26.65 2.37 -14.41
N VAL A 61 -27.37 3.21 -15.16
CA VAL A 61 -27.01 3.58 -16.53
C VAL A 61 -26.90 5.10 -16.65
N LYS A 62 -25.67 5.59 -16.47
CA LYS A 62 -25.32 7.02 -16.56
C LYS A 62 -24.19 7.31 -17.56
N THR A 63 -23.11 6.51 -17.52
CA THR A 63 -21.89 6.74 -18.30
C THR A 63 -21.67 5.71 -19.40
N LEU A 64 -22.48 4.65 -19.45
CA LEU A 64 -22.46 3.60 -20.47
C LEU A 64 -23.05 4.10 -21.78
N HIS A 65 -22.36 5.05 -22.42
CA HIS A 65 -22.82 5.73 -23.64
C HIS A 65 -21.70 5.83 -24.69
N PRO A 66 -21.99 5.62 -25.99
CA PRO A 66 -21.00 5.75 -27.06
C PRO A 66 -20.28 7.09 -27.10
N THR A 67 -20.93 8.21 -26.76
CA THR A 67 -20.26 9.52 -26.68
C THR A 67 -19.14 9.55 -25.64
N ILE A 68 -19.32 8.90 -24.49
CA ILE A 68 -18.29 8.86 -23.45
C ILE A 68 -17.20 7.87 -23.86
N HIS A 69 -17.58 6.63 -24.19
CA HIS A 69 -16.61 5.58 -24.50
C HIS A 69 -15.88 5.80 -25.82
N GLY A 70 -16.54 6.33 -26.85
CA GLY A 70 -15.91 6.74 -28.10
C GLY A 70 -14.92 7.89 -27.88
N GLY A 71 -15.28 8.87 -27.05
CA GLY A 71 -14.38 9.95 -26.63
C GLY A 71 -13.10 9.41 -25.95
N ILE A 72 -13.22 8.34 -25.15
CA ILE A 72 -12.11 7.70 -24.45
C ILE A 72 -11.32 6.74 -25.37
N LEU A 73 -11.98 5.91 -26.17
CA LEU A 73 -11.37 4.77 -26.86
C LEU A 73 -10.83 5.09 -28.26
N ALA A 74 -11.23 6.20 -28.87
CA ALA A 74 -10.74 6.57 -30.19
C ALA A 74 -9.23 6.83 -30.17
N ARG A 75 -8.50 6.16 -31.07
CA ARG A 75 -7.04 6.27 -31.20
C ARG A 75 -6.71 7.56 -31.94
N ARG A 76 -5.90 8.42 -31.34
CA ARG A 76 -5.62 9.76 -31.89
C ARG A 76 -4.72 9.72 -33.13
N GLY A 77 -3.94 8.66 -33.28
CA GLY A 77 -3.14 8.39 -34.47
C GLY A 77 -3.87 7.65 -35.60
N ASN A 78 -5.19 7.41 -35.48
CA ASN A 78 -5.98 6.71 -36.50
C ASN A 78 -7.00 7.65 -37.15
N ASP A 79 -6.81 7.96 -38.43
CA ASP A 79 -7.66 8.92 -39.17
C ASP A 79 -9.13 8.47 -39.29
N GLN A 80 -9.37 7.16 -39.36
CA GLN A 80 -10.73 6.60 -39.42
C GLN A 80 -11.47 6.82 -38.10
N ASP A 81 -10.84 6.50 -36.96
CA ASP A 81 -11.43 6.76 -35.63
C ASP A 81 -11.76 8.26 -35.49
N LEU A 82 -10.85 9.15 -35.90
CA LEU A 82 -11.07 10.60 -35.83
C LEU A 82 -12.19 11.10 -36.75
N GLN A 83 -12.37 10.45 -37.91
CA GLN A 83 -13.49 10.75 -38.80
C GLN A 83 -14.82 10.34 -38.16
N GLU A 84 -14.91 9.12 -37.63
CA GLU A 84 -16.11 8.62 -36.94
C GLU A 84 -16.48 9.52 -35.75
N LEU A 85 -15.49 9.99 -34.98
CA LEU A 85 -15.73 10.98 -33.91
C LEU A 85 -16.38 12.26 -34.44
N ARG A 86 -15.91 12.81 -35.56
CA ARG A 86 -16.48 14.03 -36.16
C ARG A 86 -17.89 13.81 -36.70
N GLU A 87 -18.14 12.67 -37.35
CA GLU A 87 -19.45 12.31 -37.90
C GLU A 87 -20.53 12.20 -36.81
N HIS A 88 -20.13 11.77 -35.62
CA HIS A 88 -21.03 11.61 -34.47
C HIS A 88 -20.97 12.76 -33.45
N ASP A 89 -20.27 13.87 -33.76
CA ASP A 89 -20.05 15.01 -32.87
C ASP A 89 -19.49 14.62 -31.48
N ILE A 90 -18.61 13.61 -31.46
CA ILE A 90 -17.96 13.11 -30.25
C ILE A 90 -16.59 13.75 -30.11
N ARG A 91 -16.37 14.45 -29.00
CA ARG A 91 -15.06 15.04 -28.69
C ARG A 91 -14.19 14.08 -27.86
N PRO A 92 -12.89 13.96 -28.19
CA PRO A 92 -11.86 13.33 -27.37
C PRO A 92 -11.93 13.61 -25.87
N ILE A 93 -11.71 12.59 -25.04
CA ILE A 93 -11.44 12.70 -23.60
C ILE A 93 -9.97 12.35 -23.36
N ASP A 94 -9.24 13.22 -22.67
CA ASP A 94 -7.78 13.11 -22.46
C ASP A 94 -7.44 12.58 -21.07
N LEU A 95 -8.33 12.79 -20.10
CA LEU A 95 -8.15 12.36 -18.71
C LEU A 95 -9.43 11.72 -18.16
N VAL A 96 -9.28 10.56 -17.53
CA VAL A 96 -10.36 9.85 -16.83
C VAL A 96 -9.97 9.71 -15.36
N VAL A 97 -10.74 10.32 -14.46
CA VAL A 97 -10.53 10.26 -13.01
C VAL A 97 -11.70 9.52 -12.38
N VAL A 98 -11.47 8.28 -11.96
CA VAL A 98 -12.51 7.40 -11.42
C VAL A 98 -11.94 6.56 -10.30
N ASN A 99 -12.41 6.72 -9.07
CA ASN A 99 -12.17 5.74 -8.01
C ASN A 99 -13.49 5.04 -7.69
N LEU A 100 -13.40 3.74 -7.44
CA LEU A 100 -14.57 2.90 -7.16
C LEU A 100 -14.99 3.09 -5.71
N TYR A 101 -16.27 2.83 -5.43
CA TYR A 101 -16.66 2.61 -4.04
C TYR A 101 -15.92 1.36 -3.54
N PRO A 102 -15.37 1.35 -2.32
CA PRO A 102 -14.73 0.18 -1.78
C PRO A 102 -15.79 -0.90 -1.53
N PHE A 103 -16.07 -1.70 -2.56
CA PHE A 103 -16.98 -2.84 -2.49
C PHE A 103 -16.58 -3.75 -1.32
N ILE A 104 -15.26 -3.91 -1.11
CA ILE A 104 -14.67 -4.66 0.01
C ILE A 104 -15.11 -4.11 1.38
N GLU A 105 -15.20 -2.79 1.56
CA GLU A 105 -15.63 -2.18 2.83
C GLU A 105 -17.15 -2.31 3.07
N GLY A 106 -17.95 -2.45 2.01
CA GLY A 106 -19.40 -2.64 2.08
C GLY A 106 -19.86 -4.08 2.33
N LEU A 107 -18.93 -5.05 2.27
CA LEU A 107 -19.16 -6.46 2.54
C LEU A 107 -19.18 -6.74 4.06
N SER A 108 -20.09 -6.13 4.81
CA SER A 108 -20.41 -6.60 6.15
C SER A 108 -21.27 -7.85 6.08
N GLN A 109 -20.99 -8.84 6.93
CA GLN A 109 -21.80 -10.08 7.02
C GLN A 109 -23.28 -9.84 7.41
N GLU A 110 -23.63 -8.63 7.85
CA GLU A 110 -24.98 -8.28 8.31
C GLU A 110 -25.91 -7.70 7.24
N ASN A 111 -25.41 -7.39 6.03
CA ASN A 111 -26.25 -6.79 4.99
C ASN A 111 -26.93 -7.85 4.11
N ASP A 112 -28.21 -7.64 3.84
CA ASP A 112 -29.01 -8.47 2.94
C ASP A 112 -28.38 -8.51 1.54
N LEU A 113 -28.37 -9.70 0.92
CA LEU A 113 -27.81 -9.97 -0.42
C LEU A 113 -28.30 -8.97 -1.47
N SER A 114 -29.56 -8.55 -1.36
CA SER A 114 -30.18 -7.59 -2.27
C SER A 114 -29.50 -6.21 -2.25
N HIS A 115 -28.99 -5.76 -1.10
CA HIS A 115 -28.37 -4.45 -0.95
C HIS A 115 -26.93 -4.42 -1.47
N GLN A 116 -26.19 -5.51 -1.27
CA GLN A 116 -24.78 -5.60 -1.70
C GLN A 116 -24.63 -5.77 -3.21
N VAL A 117 -25.60 -6.40 -3.89
CA VAL A 117 -25.62 -6.45 -5.37
C VAL A 117 -25.76 -5.05 -5.99
N GLU A 118 -26.44 -4.11 -5.34
CA GLU A 118 -26.52 -2.72 -5.81
C GLU A 118 -25.18 -1.96 -5.71
N LEU A 119 -24.23 -2.46 -4.91
CA LEU A 119 -22.90 -1.87 -4.77
C LEU A 119 -21.94 -2.31 -5.89
N ILE A 120 -22.35 -3.24 -6.77
CA ILE A 120 -21.56 -3.65 -7.93
C ILE A 120 -21.64 -2.55 -8.99
N ASP A 121 -20.55 -1.78 -9.13
CA ASP A 121 -20.42 -0.72 -10.12
C ASP A 121 -20.10 -1.31 -11.49
N ILE A 122 -20.87 -0.91 -12.49
CA ILE A 122 -20.65 -1.26 -13.90
C ILE A 122 -19.99 -0.11 -14.65
N GLY A 123 -20.43 1.13 -14.35
CA GLY A 123 -20.00 2.32 -15.08
C GLY A 123 -18.55 2.68 -14.78
N GLY A 124 -18.16 2.68 -13.50
CA GLY A 124 -16.79 2.97 -13.06
C GLY A 124 -15.76 2.03 -13.69
N PRO A 125 -15.89 0.69 -13.51
CA PRO A 125 -14.99 -0.28 -14.14
C PRO A 125 -14.94 -0.17 -15.66
N THR A 126 -16.08 0.06 -16.33
CA THR A 126 -16.09 0.18 -17.79
C THR A 126 -15.31 1.42 -18.26
N MET A 127 -15.46 2.57 -17.59
CA MET A 127 -14.70 3.78 -17.92
C MET A 127 -13.20 3.61 -17.64
N LEU A 128 -12.86 3.04 -16.48
CA LEU A 128 -11.47 2.74 -16.11
C LEU A 128 -10.79 1.84 -17.14
N ARG A 129 -11.42 0.70 -17.49
CA ARG A 129 -10.91 -0.24 -18.51
C ARG A 129 -10.80 0.41 -19.88
N SER A 130 -11.74 1.27 -20.24
CA SER A 130 -11.69 2.01 -21.52
C SER A 130 -10.47 2.93 -21.60
N ALA A 131 -10.22 3.70 -20.53
CA ALA A 131 -9.11 4.62 -20.46
C ALA A 131 -7.76 3.89 -20.40
N ALA A 132 -7.67 2.85 -19.56
CA ALA A 132 -6.47 2.03 -19.44
C ALA A 132 -6.14 1.27 -20.74
N LYS A 133 -7.14 0.80 -21.48
CA LYS A 133 -6.92 0.21 -22.81
C LYS A 133 -6.31 1.21 -23.80
N ASN A 134 -6.73 2.47 -23.74
CA ASN A 134 -6.27 3.53 -24.65
C ASN A 134 -5.18 4.42 -24.04
N PHE A 135 -4.31 3.86 -23.19
CA PHE A 135 -3.28 4.60 -22.45
C PHE A 135 -2.28 5.35 -23.32
N THR A 136 -2.16 4.99 -24.61
CA THR A 136 -1.32 5.74 -25.56
C THR A 136 -1.77 7.19 -25.67
N ASP A 137 -3.08 7.43 -25.58
CA ASP A 137 -3.72 8.72 -25.83
C ASP A 137 -4.48 9.29 -24.61
N VAL A 138 -4.82 8.44 -23.63
CA VAL A 138 -5.64 8.83 -22.46
C VAL A 138 -4.90 8.58 -21.16
N THR A 139 -4.91 9.55 -20.26
CA THR A 139 -4.42 9.39 -18.89
C THR A 139 -5.58 8.92 -18.00
N VAL A 140 -5.31 7.96 -17.10
CA VAL A 140 -6.31 7.44 -16.16
C VAL A 140 -5.80 7.55 -14.73
N LEU A 141 -6.61 8.12 -13.83
CA LEU A 141 -6.33 8.19 -12.40
C LEU A 141 -7.43 7.43 -11.66
N SER A 142 -7.03 6.37 -10.97
CA SER A 142 -7.91 5.45 -10.26
C SER A 142 -7.99 5.67 -8.75
N SER A 143 -7.16 6.55 -8.18
CA SER A 143 -7.05 6.75 -6.74
C SER A 143 -6.49 8.14 -6.39
N PRO A 144 -6.85 8.74 -5.23
CA PRO A 144 -6.36 10.07 -4.82
C PRO A 144 -4.85 10.19 -4.64
N ASP A 145 -4.16 9.10 -4.28
CA ASP A 145 -2.68 9.05 -4.13
C ASP A 145 -1.92 9.37 -5.42
N GLN A 146 -2.60 9.39 -6.56
CA GLN A 146 -2.02 9.70 -7.87
C GLN A 146 -2.11 11.18 -8.24
N TYR A 147 -2.88 11.99 -7.50
CA TYR A 147 -3.22 13.34 -7.94
C TYR A 147 -2.01 14.28 -7.91
N ASP A 148 -1.23 14.24 -6.84
CA ASP A 148 -0.04 15.09 -6.69
C ASP A 148 1.02 14.76 -7.76
N GLU A 149 1.32 13.48 -7.97
CA GLU A 149 2.26 13.06 -9.01
C GLU A 149 1.78 13.48 -10.41
N PHE A 150 0.49 13.33 -10.70
CA PHE A 150 -0.07 13.79 -11.98
C PHE A 150 0.04 15.31 -12.13
N ILE A 151 -0.22 16.07 -11.08
CA ILE A 151 -0.10 17.53 -11.07
C ILE A 151 1.35 17.94 -11.36
N GLU A 152 2.31 17.38 -10.63
CA GLU A 152 3.74 17.64 -10.80
C GLU A 152 4.22 17.30 -12.21
N ARG A 153 3.94 16.08 -12.68
CA ARG A 153 4.32 15.64 -14.04
C ARG A 153 3.65 16.49 -15.11
N SER A 154 2.42 16.92 -14.89
CA SER A 154 1.72 17.76 -15.86
C SER A 154 2.23 19.20 -15.85
N LEU A 155 2.83 19.69 -14.75
CA LEU A 155 3.54 20.98 -14.71
C LEU A 155 4.89 20.94 -15.45
N SER A 156 5.54 19.77 -15.48
CA SER A 156 6.83 19.57 -16.13
C SER A 156 6.73 18.98 -17.55
N ASP A 157 5.52 18.84 -18.12
CA ASP A 157 5.24 18.18 -19.41
C ASP A 157 5.77 16.73 -19.48
N GLN A 158 5.76 16.02 -18.35
CA GLN A 158 6.24 14.64 -18.17
C GLN A 158 5.11 13.60 -18.00
N VAL A 159 3.90 13.92 -18.47
CA VAL A 159 2.84 12.91 -18.65
C VAL A 159 3.12 12.17 -19.96
N ASP A 160 4.14 11.32 -19.94
CA ASP A 160 4.58 10.54 -21.10
C ASP A 160 3.85 9.18 -21.22
N GLN A 161 4.17 8.44 -22.29
CA GLN A 161 3.55 7.13 -22.53
C GLN A 161 3.89 6.12 -21.43
N ALA A 162 5.10 6.16 -20.87
CA ALA A 162 5.52 5.24 -19.82
C ALA A 162 4.70 5.45 -18.53
N TYR A 163 4.48 6.72 -18.16
CA TYR A 163 3.62 7.07 -17.03
C TYR A 163 2.16 6.65 -17.27
N ARG A 164 1.60 6.92 -18.45
CA ARG A 164 0.23 6.46 -18.78
C ARG A 164 0.11 4.94 -18.76
N GLN A 165 1.12 4.22 -19.25
CA GLN A 165 1.15 2.76 -19.21
C GLN A 165 1.20 2.23 -17.77
N ALA A 166 1.98 2.86 -16.89
CA ALA A 166 2.04 2.50 -15.48
C ALA A 166 0.67 2.71 -14.79
N LEU A 167 0.00 3.83 -15.05
CA LEU A 167 -1.36 4.09 -14.56
C LEU A 167 -2.38 3.07 -15.10
N ALA A 168 -2.30 2.72 -16.38
CA ALA A 168 -3.16 1.70 -16.97
C ALA A 168 -2.94 0.30 -16.36
N ALA A 169 -1.70 -0.07 -16.05
CA ALA A 169 -1.40 -1.30 -15.34
C ALA A 169 -2.05 -1.30 -13.94
N ARG A 170 -1.94 -0.19 -13.19
CA ARG A 170 -2.62 -0.03 -11.89
C ARG A 170 -4.14 -0.22 -12.00
N VAL A 171 -4.75 0.32 -13.06
CA VAL A 171 -6.19 0.12 -13.31
C VAL A 171 -6.54 -1.35 -13.50
N PHE A 172 -5.81 -2.09 -14.34
CA PHE A 172 -6.12 -3.51 -14.54
C PHE A 172 -5.86 -4.36 -13.29
N SER A 173 -4.86 -4.04 -12.48
CA SER A 173 -4.67 -4.64 -11.16
C SER A 173 -5.86 -4.36 -10.23
N LEU A 174 -6.34 -3.12 -10.19
CA LEU A 174 -7.55 -2.74 -9.43
C LEU A 174 -8.78 -3.52 -9.91
N MET A 175 -8.97 -3.69 -11.22
CA MET A 175 -10.10 -4.47 -11.75
C MET A 175 -10.00 -5.95 -11.38
N ALA A 176 -8.80 -6.54 -11.40
CA ALA A 176 -8.60 -7.92 -10.97
C ALA A 176 -8.96 -8.12 -9.49
N ALA A 177 -8.58 -7.19 -8.62
CA ALA A 177 -8.98 -7.20 -7.21
C ALA A 177 -10.49 -7.02 -7.04
N TYR A 178 -11.08 -6.05 -7.75
CA TYR A 178 -12.50 -5.73 -7.69
C TYR A 178 -13.38 -6.92 -8.13
N ASP A 179 -13.13 -7.46 -9.33
CA ASP A 179 -13.88 -8.60 -9.86
C ASP A 179 -13.64 -9.86 -9.02
N GLY A 180 -12.44 -10.00 -8.43
CA GLY A 180 -12.13 -11.06 -7.47
C GLY A 180 -13.02 -11.02 -6.25
N ALA A 181 -13.14 -9.85 -5.60
CA ALA A 181 -13.99 -9.63 -4.43
C ALA A 181 -15.48 -9.86 -4.75
N VAL A 182 -15.96 -9.40 -5.91
CA VAL A 182 -17.33 -9.67 -6.37
C VAL A 182 -17.55 -11.18 -6.58
N ALA A 183 -16.59 -11.89 -7.17
CA ALA A 183 -16.69 -13.33 -7.38
C ALA A 183 -16.70 -14.12 -6.06
N ASP A 184 -15.89 -13.72 -5.08
CA ASP A 184 -15.87 -14.33 -3.74
C ASP A 184 -17.21 -14.17 -3.03
N TYR A 185 -17.74 -12.96 -3.09
CA TYR A 185 -19.06 -12.66 -2.58
C TYR A 185 -20.17 -13.51 -3.21
N LEU A 186 -20.21 -13.59 -4.55
CA LEU A 186 -21.29 -14.27 -5.27
C LEU A 186 -21.21 -15.80 -5.19
N SER A 187 -20.00 -16.36 -5.11
CA SER A 187 -19.82 -17.83 -5.11
C SER A 187 -20.02 -18.45 -3.73
N GLY A 188 -19.71 -17.72 -2.66
CA GLY A 188 -19.62 -18.30 -1.32
C GLY A 188 -18.55 -19.40 -1.20
N GLU A 189 -17.67 -19.53 -2.19
CA GLU A 189 -16.56 -20.49 -2.20
C GLU A 189 -15.32 -19.87 -1.54
N ASP A 190 -14.62 -20.66 -0.72
CA ASP A 190 -13.34 -20.25 -0.15
C ASP A 190 -12.24 -20.36 -1.21
N ARG A 191 -11.99 -19.25 -1.91
CA ARG A 191 -10.95 -19.14 -2.95
C ARG A 191 -9.90 -18.13 -2.53
N LEU A 192 -8.64 -18.56 -2.47
CA LEU A 192 -7.53 -17.66 -2.21
C LEU A 192 -7.16 -16.86 -3.47
N ARG A 193 -7.34 -15.53 -3.42
CA ARG A 193 -6.80 -14.58 -4.41
C ARG A 193 -5.74 -13.71 -3.75
N LEU A 194 -4.57 -13.64 -4.38
CA LEU A 194 -3.44 -12.84 -3.92
C LEU A 194 -3.26 -11.67 -4.89
N THR A 195 -3.40 -10.45 -4.39
CA THR A 195 -3.11 -9.23 -5.15
C THR A 195 -2.07 -8.43 -4.39
N TYR A 196 -0.88 -8.28 -4.98
CA TYR A 196 0.20 -7.51 -4.38
C TYR A 196 0.84 -6.59 -5.42
N ASP A 197 1.22 -5.40 -4.99
CA ASP A 197 1.94 -4.44 -5.82
C ASP A 197 3.44 -4.61 -5.63
N LYS A 198 4.17 -4.69 -6.74
CA LYS A 198 5.63 -4.69 -6.72
C LYS A 198 6.14 -3.33 -6.26
N VAL A 199 6.95 -3.31 -5.20
CA VAL A 199 7.49 -2.06 -4.64
C VAL A 199 9.00 -1.92 -4.83
N MET A 200 9.72 -3.04 -4.96
CA MET A 200 11.17 -3.02 -5.08
C MET A 200 11.67 -4.25 -5.85
N GLU A 201 12.51 -4.04 -6.86
CA GLU A 201 13.38 -5.09 -7.40
C GLU A 201 14.53 -5.34 -6.43
N LEU A 202 14.80 -6.59 -6.10
CA LEU A 202 15.91 -6.96 -5.23
C LEU A 202 17.08 -7.47 -6.08
N ARG A 203 18.30 -7.25 -5.59
CA ARG A 203 19.52 -7.63 -6.31
C ARG A 203 19.57 -9.14 -6.63
N TYR A 204 19.11 -9.95 -5.69
CA TYR A 204 18.91 -11.40 -5.78
C TYR A 204 18.05 -11.85 -4.58
N GLY A 205 17.63 -13.12 -4.57
CA GLY A 205 16.87 -13.77 -3.49
C GLY A 205 17.75 -14.14 -2.29
N GLU A 206 17.50 -15.28 -1.65
CA GLU A 206 18.38 -15.76 -0.57
C GLU A 206 19.82 -15.99 -1.07
N ASN A 207 19.98 -16.42 -2.32
CA ASN A 207 21.26 -16.69 -2.94
C ASN A 207 21.46 -15.88 -4.24
N PRO A 208 22.71 -15.52 -4.61
CA PRO A 208 23.01 -14.66 -5.75
C PRO A 208 22.46 -15.08 -7.12
N HIS A 209 22.16 -16.37 -7.30
CA HIS A 209 21.65 -16.92 -8.57
C HIS A 209 20.11 -16.86 -8.69
N GLN A 210 19.41 -16.41 -7.64
CA GLN A 210 17.96 -16.33 -7.60
C GLN A 210 17.53 -14.89 -7.83
N ALA A 211 16.61 -14.63 -8.77
CA ALA A 211 15.99 -13.31 -8.91
C ALA A 211 14.92 -13.12 -7.81
N ALA A 212 14.75 -11.89 -7.32
CA ALA A 212 13.74 -11.60 -6.29
C ALA A 212 13.22 -10.17 -6.38
N ALA A 213 12.05 -9.96 -5.79
CA ALA A 213 11.41 -8.67 -5.65
C ALA A 213 10.55 -8.64 -4.39
N PHE A 214 10.34 -7.46 -3.84
CA PHE A 214 9.45 -7.22 -2.71
C PHE A 214 8.11 -6.66 -3.21
N TYR A 215 7.02 -7.23 -2.70
CA TYR A 215 5.65 -6.89 -3.05
C TYR A 215 4.85 -6.59 -1.77
N ILE A 216 3.89 -5.67 -1.86
CA ILE A 216 3.05 -5.23 -0.74
C ILE A 216 1.57 -5.46 -1.07
N ASP A 217 0.82 -5.98 -0.10
CA ASP A 217 -0.64 -5.92 -0.11
C ASP A 217 -1.08 -4.51 0.31
N ARG A 218 -1.75 -3.80 -0.61
CA ARG A 218 -2.30 -2.46 -0.36
C ARG A 218 -3.67 -2.49 0.29
N ALA A 219 -4.41 -3.58 0.18
CA ALA A 219 -5.73 -3.74 0.79
C ALA A 219 -5.59 -4.01 2.29
N ASN A 220 -4.56 -4.75 2.69
CA ASN A 220 -4.25 -5.03 4.11
C ASN A 220 -2.83 -4.57 4.42
N PRO A 221 -2.59 -3.25 4.61
CA PRO A 221 -1.26 -2.76 4.91
C PRO A 221 -0.78 -3.18 6.31
N GLY A 222 0.47 -3.59 6.42
CA GLY A 222 1.18 -3.76 7.71
C GLY A 222 2.35 -2.79 7.83
N TYR A 223 3.12 -2.87 8.91
CA TYR A 223 4.29 -2.01 9.13
C TYR A 223 5.30 -2.02 7.97
N MET A 224 5.44 -3.15 7.25
CA MET A 224 6.32 -3.25 6.07
C MET A 224 5.87 -2.34 4.92
N SER A 225 4.57 -2.05 4.84
CA SER A 225 3.99 -1.16 3.83
C SER A 225 4.39 0.31 4.04
N ALA A 226 4.80 0.67 5.26
CA ALA A 226 5.23 2.01 5.65
C ALA A 226 6.76 2.19 5.69
N MET A 227 7.51 1.18 5.23
CA MET A 227 8.97 1.18 5.26
C MET A 227 9.57 2.33 4.42
N ARG A 228 10.42 3.15 5.04
CA ARG A 228 11.20 4.19 4.37
C ARG A 228 12.69 4.01 4.67
N VAL A 229 13.49 3.84 3.62
CA VAL A 229 14.95 3.81 3.75
C VAL A 229 15.46 5.25 3.78
N LEU A 230 16.02 5.68 4.92
CA LEU A 230 16.52 7.03 5.12
C LEU A 230 17.97 7.20 4.67
N ALA A 231 18.78 6.15 4.81
CA ALA A 231 20.19 6.16 4.45
C ALA A 231 20.70 4.75 4.14
N GLY A 232 21.88 4.67 3.52
CA GLY A 232 22.60 3.42 3.28
C GLY A 232 22.45 2.85 1.87
N LYS A 233 22.96 1.63 1.69
CA LYS A 233 22.84 0.87 0.45
C LYS A 233 21.42 0.31 0.25
N ALA A 234 21.12 -0.12 -0.97
CA ALA A 234 19.89 -0.88 -1.24
C ALA A 234 19.76 -2.11 -0.31
N LEU A 235 18.50 -2.42 0.06
CA LEU A 235 18.14 -3.60 0.85
C LEU A 235 18.26 -4.87 0.00
N SER A 236 18.70 -5.96 0.63
CA SER A 236 18.69 -7.31 0.05
C SER A 236 17.44 -8.08 0.47
N TYR A 237 17.22 -9.24 -0.16
CA TYR A 237 16.16 -10.17 0.24
C TYR A 237 16.26 -10.55 1.72
N SER A 238 17.43 -10.97 2.18
CA SER A 238 17.65 -11.32 3.58
C SER A 238 17.48 -10.13 4.51
N ASN A 239 17.82 -8.91 4.08
CA ASN A 239 17.55 -7.74 4.90
C ASN A 239 16.04 -7.54 5.11
N ILE A 240 15.22 -7.71 4.08
CA ILE A 240 13.75 -7.56 4.21
C ILE A 240 13.18 -8.61 5.19
N ALA A 241 13.62 -9.87 5.08
CA ALA A 241 13.19 -10.93 5.99
C ALA A 241 13.63 -10.66 7.44
N ASP A 242 14.90 -10.29 7.65
CA ASP A 242 15.44 -10.02 8.98
C ASP A 242 14.83 -8.74 9.61
N ILE A 243 14.48 -7.73 8.80
CA ILE A 243 13.72 -6.55 9.24
C ILE A 243 12.34 -6.95 9.73
N ASP A 244 11.62 -7.77 8.96
CA ASP A 244 10.27 -8.22 9.31
C ASP A 244 10.29 -9.02 10.62
N ALA A 245 11.22 -9.96 10.76
CA ALA A 245 11.39 -10.72 12.00
C ALA A 245 11.76 -9.84 13.21
N ALA A 246 12.72 -8.92 13.05
CA ALA A 246 13.15 -8.06 14.15
C ALA A 246 12.05 -7.06 14.56
N TYR A 247 11.38 -6.46 13.58
CA TYR A 247 10.34 -5.47 13.83
C TYR A 247 9.06 -6.12 14.35
N GLY A 248 8.71 -7.33 13.89
CA GLY A 248 7.62 -8.12 14.44
C GLY A 248 7.78 -8.35 15.94
N VAL A 249 8.94 -8.84 16.38
CA VAL A 249 9.23 -9.07 17.80
C VAL A 249 9.05 -7.80 18.63
N VAL A 250 9.64 -6.66 18.23
CA VAL A 250 9.50 -5.43 19.04
C VAL A 250 8.08 -4.84 18.99
N SER A 251 7.30 -5.16 17.96
CA SER A 251 5.91 -4.72 17.80
C SER A 251 4.97 -5.43 18.75
N ASP A 252 5.34 -6.60 19.26
CA ASP A 252 4.55 -7.31 20.26
C ASP A 252 4.65 -6.65 21.64
N PHE A 253 5.64 -5.79 21.91
CA PHE A 253 5.85 -5.18 23.22
C PHE A 253 5.35 -3.74 23.31
N ASP A 254 4.62 -3.44 24.39
CA ASP A 254 4.25 -2.08 24.77
C ASP A 254 5.43 -1.36 25.44
N GLU A 255 6.27 -2.08 26.18
CA GLU A 255 7.49 -1.58 26.80
C GLU A 255 8.55 -1.21 25.76
N ILE A 256 9.58 -0.45 26.15
CA ILE A 256 10.70 -0.20 25.24
C ILE A 256 11.44 -1.50 24.99
N CYS A 257 11.42 -1.96 23.75
CA CYS A 257 11.98 -3.23 23.33
C CYS A 257 12.99 -3.03 22.19
N VAL A 258 14.10 -3.75 22.28
CA VAL A 258 15.11 -3.87 21.24
C VAL A 258 15.30 -5.32 20.89
N CYS A 259 15.26 -5.63 19.59
CA CYS A 259 15.51 -6.96 19.05
C CYS A 259 16.66 -6.89 18.04
N ALA A 260 17.64 -7.77 18.22
CA ALA A 260 18.74 -7.99 17.30
C ALA A 260 18.56 -9.35 16.60
N VAL A 261 18.52 -9.35 15.27
CA VAL A 261 18.29 -10.54 14.43
C VAL A 261 19.47 -10.78 13.51
N LYS A 262 19.75 -12.05 13.23
CA LYS A 262 20.62 -12.48 12.15
C LYS A 262 20.09 -13.76 11.52
N HIS A 263 19.91 -13.78 10.20
CA HIS A 263 19.39 -14.94 9.47
C HIS A 263 18.05 -15.43 10.04
N ASN A 264 17.10 -14.49 10.17
CA ASN A 264 15.72 -14.70 10.59
C ASN A 264 15.56 -15.26 12.01
N THR A 265 16.61 -15.14 12.85
CA THR A 265 16.61 -15.62 14.23
C THR A 265 17.08 -14.51 15.18
N PRO A 266 16.31 -14.18 16.24
CA PRO A 266 16.78 -13.27 17.28
C PRO A 266 18.04 -13.81 17.98
N CYS A 267 19.09 -13.00 18.00
CA CYS A 267 20.31 -13.24 18.77
C CYS A 267 20.33 -12.48 20.10
N GLY A 268 19.48 -11.47 20.24
CA GLY A 268 19.27 -10.78 21.51
C GLY A 268 17.98 -9.97 21.49
N VAL A 269 17.19 -10.09 22.55
CA VAL A 269 15.98 -9.28 22.76
C VAL A 269 16.00 -8.79 24.19
N ALA A 270 15.66 -7.52 24.41
CA ALA A 270 15.60 -6.98 25.76
C ALA A 270 14.63 -5.82 25.91
N LEU A 271 14.13 -5.69 27.13
CA LEU A 271 13.35 -4.56 27.61
C LEU A 271 14.23 -3.60 28.44
N GLY A 272 13.91 -2.31 28.41
CA GLY A 272 14.60 -1.29 29.19
C GLY A 272 13.71 -0.08 29.53
N GLU A 273 14.18 0.78 30.42
CA GLU A 273 13.56 2.07 30.70
C GLU A 273 13.91 3.12 29.63
N THR A 274 15.02 2.89 28.91
CA THR A 274 15.47 3.67 27.76
C THR A 274 15.85 2.76 26.59
N VAL A 275 15.87 3.30 25.38
CA VAL A 275 16.32 2.54 24.19
C VAL A 275 17.79 2.16 24.34
N HIS A 276 18.61 3.04 24.91
CA HIS A 276 20.02 2.75 25.18
C HIS A 276 20.20 1.54 26.10
N GLU A 277 19.49 1.50 27.23
CA GLU A 277 19.55 0.37 28.16
C GLU A 277 19.06 -0.94 27.53
N ALA A 278 17.93 -0.88 26.80
CA ALA A 278 17.40 -2.04 26.09
C ALA A 278 18.39 -2.55 25.03
N TYR A 279 19.04 -1.66 24.29
CA TYR A 279 20.09 -2.03 23.32
C TYR A 279 21.30 -2.68 24.00
N GLN A 280 21.79 -2.13 25.11
CA GLN A 280 22.90 -2.72 25.87
C GLN A 280 22.62 -4.15 26.31
N LYS A 281 21.41 -4.39 26.83
CA LYS A 281 20.97 -5.73 27.24
C LYS A 281 20.81 -6.68 26.05
N ALA A 282 20.21 -6.22 24.96
CA ALA A 282 20.05 -7.02 23.74
C ALA A 282 21.42 -7.39 23.13
N TYR A 283 22.36 -6.43 23.06
CA TYR A 283 23.73 -6.66 22.63
C TYR A 283 24.44 -7.69 23.51
N ALA A 284 24.25 -7.63 24.84
CA ALA A 284 24.85 -8.57 25.78
C ALA A 284 24.30 -10.00 25.67
N GLY A 285 23.16 -10.21 25.01
CA GLY A 285 22.59 -11.55 24.76
C GLY A 285 23.54 -12.43 23.93
N ASP A 286 23.99 -11.92 22.79
CA ASP A 286 25.05 -12.56 21.98
C ASP A 286 25.86 -11.51 21.17
N PRO A 287 26.95 -10.97 21.78
CA PRO A 287 27.80 -9.98 21.14
C PRO A 287 28.50 -10.46 19.86
N VAL A 288 28.63 -11.77 19.67
CA VAL A 288 29.29 -12.36 18.50
C VAL A 288 28.30 -12.44 17.34
N SER A 289 27.08 -12.92 17.60
CA SER A 289 26.07 -13.10 16.56
C SER A 289 25.52 -11.77 16.05
N ILE A 290 25.35 -10.76 16.90
CA ILE A 290 24.83 -9.44 16.49
C ILE A 290 25.72 -8.73 15.45
N PHE A 291 26.99 -9.11 15.32
CA PHE A 291 27.89 -8.54 14.32
C PHE A 291 27.40 -8.87 12.89
N GLY A 292 27.10 -7.83 12.12
CA GLY A 292 26.46 -7.91 10.80
C GLY A 292 24.96 -8.22 10.86
N GLY A 293 24.34 -8.10 12.04
CA GLY A 293 22.91 -8.30 12.23
C GLY A 293 22.09 -7.05 11.90
N ILE A 294 20.79 -7.20 12.15
CA ILE A 294 19.78 -6.13 12.10
C ILE A 294 19.31 -5.84 13.50
N VAL A 295 19.15 -4.56 13.84
CA VAL A 295 18.62 -4.14 15.14
C VAL A 295 17.35 -3.34 14.94
N ALA A 296 16.24 -3.79 15.53
CA ALA A 296 14.96 -3.09 15.55
C ALA A 296 14.65 -2.54 16.94
N CYS A 297 14.03 -1.36 16.99
CA CYS A 297 13.53 -0.71 18.21
C CYS A 297 12.08 -0.29 17.99
N ASN A 298 11.21 -0.45 18.99
CA ASN A 298 9.82 0.03 18.94
C ASN A 298 9.65 1.49 19.42
N ARG A 299 10.75 2.21 19.67
CA ARG A 299 10.80 3.63 20.04
C ARG A 299 11.89 4.35 19.24
N ALA A 300 11.83 5.68 19.25
CA ALA A 300 12.78 6.51 18.52
C ALA A 300 14.22 6.33 19.03
N ILE A 301 15.20 6.27 18.12
CA ILE A 301 16.62 6.12 18.47
C ILE A 301 17.25 7.51 18.70
N ASP A 302 17.92 7.65 19.83
CA ASP A 302 18.66 8.85 20.23
C ASP A 302 20.16 8.77 19.88
N GLY A 303 20.87 9.90 20.02
CA GLY A 303 22.29 10.00 19.69
C GLY A 303 23.21 9.13 20.56
N GLU A 304 22.85 8.90 21.83
CA GLU A 304 23.61 8.04 22.74
C GLU A 304 23.54 6.58 22.30
N THR A 305 22.32 6.10 22.04
CA THR A 305 22.07 4.76 21.49
C THR A 305 22.76 4.58 20.14
N ALA A 306 22.62 5.55 19.22
CA ALA A 306 23.27 5.50 17.91
C ALA A 306 24.79 5.41 18.03
N SER A 307 25.40 6.16 18.96
CA SER A 307 26.85 6.16 19.19
C SER A 307 27.36 4.79 19.58
N GLN A 308 26.60 4.07 20.41
CA GLN A 308 26.96 2.70 20.78
C GLN A 308 26.74 1.72 19.63
N MET A 309 25.64 1.84 18.87
CA MET A 309 25.34 0.95 17.75
C MET A 309 26.42 0.96 16.66
N ILE A 310 27.07 2.10 16.42
CA ILE A 310 28.11 2.22 15.39
C ILE A 310 29.49 1.65 15.81
N GLU A 311 29.66 1.24 17.06
CA GLU A 311 30.88 0.58 17.56
C GLU A 311 31.08 -0.81 16.92
N ILE A 312 29.99 -1.46 16.53
CA ILE A 312 30.00 -2.73 15.80
C ILE A 312 29.54 -2.57 14.36
N PHE A 313 29.76 -3.59 13.56
CA PHE A 313 29.17 -3.67 12.22
C PHE A 313 27.71 -4.11 12.35
N LEU A 314 26.78 -3.29 11.88
CA LEU A 314 25.37 -3.63 11.68
C LEU A 314 25.04 -3.46 10.20
N GLU A 315 24.16 -4.31 9.67
CA GLU A 315 23.67 -4.15 8.30
C GLU A 315 22.52 -3.15 8.22
N VAL A 316 21.59 -3.23 9.18
CA VAL A 316 20.37 -2.41 9.22
C VAL A 316 20.04 -2.02 10.66
N VAL A 317 19.58 -0.78 10.85
CA VAL A 317 18.91 -0.32 12.07
C VAL A 317 17.50 0.14 11.71
N VAL A 318 16.50 -0.35 12.44
CA VAL A 318 15.07 -0.11 12.20
C VAL A 318 14.44 0.55 13.42
N ALA A 319 13.69 1.64 13.21
CA ALA A 319 12.95 2.31 14.29
C ALA A 319 11.76 3.12 13.75
N PRO A 320 10.77 3.47 14.59
CA PRO A 320 9.72 4.41 14.21
C PRO A 320 10.22 5.83 13.91
N ASP A 321 11.30 6.24 14.57
CA ASP A 321 11.91 7.53 14.30
C ASP A 321 13.38 7.59 14.72
N PHE A 322 14.07 8.62 14.25
CA PHE A 322 15.46 8.93 14.60
C PHE A 322 15.57 10.40 14.97
N THR A 323 16.21 10.68 16.10
CA THR A 323 16.56 12.06 16.47
C THR A 323 17.59 12.63 15.49
N SER A 324 17.69 13.96 15.42
CA SER A 324 18.70 14.62 14.57
C SER A 324 20.12 14.25 15.00
N GLU A 325 20.34 14.05 16.30
CA GLU A 325 21.60 13.59 16.87
C GLU A 325 21.93 12.17 16.43
N ALA A 326 20.95 11.26 16.45
CA ALA A 326 21.14 9.89 15.95
C ALA A 326 21.49 9.85 14.47
N LEU A 327 20.79 10.63 13.65
CA LEU A 327 21.06 10.72 12.21
C LEU A 327 22.49 11.18 11.94
N ALA A 328 22.95 12.24 12.63
CA ALA A 328 24.32 12.75 12.51
C ALA A 328 25.39 11.71 12.88
N VAL A 329 25.13 10.87 13.88
CA VAL A 329 26.04 9.77 14.26
C VAL A 329 26.10 8.70 13.16
N PHE A 330 24.96 8.31 12.62
CA PHE A 330 24.90 7.26 11.60
C PHE A 330 25.47 7.69 10.23
N GLU A 331 25.59 8.99 9.95
CA GLU A 331 26.29 9.49 8.75
C GLU A 331 27.73 8.97 8.65
N ALA A 332 28.37 8.62 9.78
CA ALA A 332 29.71 8.02 9.80
C ALA A 332 29.76 6.60 9.20
N LYS A 333 28.62 5.94 8.95
CA LYS A 333 28.50 4.58 8.43
C LYS A 333 27.67 4.55 7.14
N PRO A 334 28.22 4.99 5.99
CA PRO A 334 27.46 5.14 4.73
C PRO A 334 26.88 3.84 4.15
N ASN A 335 27.31 2.68 4.65
CA ASN A 335 26.79 1.37 4.24
C ASN A 335 25.65 0.85 5.13
N LEU A 336 25.49 1.39 6.34
CA LEU A 336 24.44 1.02 7.27
C LEU A 336 23.11 1.50 6.73
N ARG A 337 22.10 0.62 6.68
CA ARG A 337 20.75 1.03 6.28
C ARG A 337 20.00 1.54 7.49
N LEU A 338 19.53 2.77 7.40
CA LEU A 338 18.58 3.31 8.37
C LEU A 338 17.19 3.18 7.79
N VAL A 339 16.34 2.44 8.49
CA VAL A 339 14.98 2.14 8.04
C VAL A 339 14.00 2.71 9.05
N GLN A 340 13.18 3.63 8.59
CA GLN A 340 12.05 4.14 9.36
C GLN A 340 10.81 3.30 9.04
N MET A 341 10.19 2.74 10.08
CA MET A 341 8.99 1.92 9.95
C MET A 341 8.01 2.23 11.07
N ARG A 342 6.72 2.35 10.73
CA ARG A 342 5.64 2.65 11.68
C ARG A 342 4.43 1.78 11.37
N GLY A 343 3.50 1.76 12.29
CA GLY A 343 2.22 1.07 12.14
C GLY A 343 2.22 -0.29 12.81
N GLU A 344 1.07 -0.94 12.70
CA GLU A 344 0.80 -2.22 13.34
C GLU A 344 1.15 -3.40 12.43
N ALA A 345 1.28 -4.58 13.03
CA ALA A 345 1.35 -5.82 12.29
C ALA A 345 0.08 -6.03 11.46
N ASN A 346 0.24 -6.62 10.29
CA ASN A 346 -0.91 -7.02 9.48
C ASN A 346 -1.59 -8.23 10.14
N ARG A 347 -2.93 -8.20 10.25
CA ARG A 347 -3.74 -9.33 10.73
C ARG A 347 -4.17 -10.30 9.60
N ALA A 348 -3.66 -10.11 8.39
CA ALA A 348 -3.94 -10.99 7.26
C ALA A 348 -3.39 -12.41 7.49
N LYS A 349 -3.99 -13.38 6.79
CA LYS A 349 -3.58 -14.78 6.87
C LYS A 349 -2.13 -14.97 6.42
N LEU A 350 -1.36 -15.76 7.17
CA LEU A 350 -0.01 -16.17 6.83
C LEU A 350 -0.03 -17.20 5.71
N LEU A 351 0.88 -17.05 4.76
CA LEU A 351 0.99 -17.89 3.57
C LEU A 351 2.34 -18.62 3.58
N LYS A 352 2.30 -19.95 3.52
CA LYS A 352 3.50 -20.78 3.37
C LYS A 352 3.44 -21.59 2.09
N SER A 353 4.33 -21.30 1.16
CA SER A 353 4.45 -22.07 -0.08
C SER A 353 4.85 -23.52 0.21
N VAL A 354 4.18 -24.45 -0.46
CA VAL A 354 4.52 -25.88 -0.49
C VAL A 354 4.57 -26.34 -1.95
N SER A 355 5.16 -27.50 -2.23
CA SER A 355 5.28 -27.99 -3.61
C SER A 355 3.89 -28.15 -4.25
N GLY A 356 3.56 -27.29 -5.21
CA GLY A 356 2.29 -27.31 -5.92
C GLY A 356 1.11 -26.67 -5.17
N GLY A 357 1.35 -25.97 -4.06
CA GLY A 357 0.27 -25.34 -3.29
C GLY A 357 0.71 -24.29 -2.28
N VAL A 358 -0.22 -23.86 -1.44
CA VAL A 358 0.01 -22.89 -0.37
C VAL A 358 -0.79 -23.29 0.87
N LEU A 359 -0.15 -23.22 2.04
CA LEU A 359 -0.81 -23.33 3.34
C LEU A 359 -1.21 -21.93 3.80
N VAL A 360 -2.41 -21.80 4.34
CA VAL A 360 -2.98 -20.54 4.80
C VAL A 360 -3.42 -20.70 6.25
N GLN A 361 -2.96 -19.84 7.15
CA GLN A 361 -3.34 -19.86 8.57
C GLN A 361 -3.50 -18.44 9.11
N GLU A 362 -4.18 -18.29 10.24
CA GLU A 362 -4.22 -17.01 10.96
C GLU A 362 -2.85 -16.74 11.62
N PRO A 363 -2.46 -15.46 11.81
CA PRO A 363 -1.32 -15.14 12.64
C PRO A 363 -1.57 -15.51 14.11
N ASP A 364 -0.51 -15.84 14.83
CA ASP A 364 -0.60 -16.16 16.25
C ASP A 364 -0.60 -14.88 17.08
N TYR A 365 -1.76 -14.53 17.64
CA TYR A 365 -1.93 -13.39 18.55
C TYR A 365 -2.39 -13.83 19.94
N GLU A 366 -2.62 -15.13 20.14
CA GLU A 366 -3.10 -15.64 21.43
C GLU A 366 -1.92 -15.96 22.33
N PHE A 367 -1.75 -15.16 23.37
CA PHE A 367 -0.73 -15.41 24.38
C PHE A 367 -1.36 -15.83 25.71
N SER A 368 -1.00 -17.01 26.21
CA SER A 368 -1.45 -17.48 27.52
C SER A 368 -0.42 -17.15 28.61
N GLU A 369 -0.85 -16.36 29.59
CA GLU A 369 -0.08 -16.11 30.81
C GLU A 369 -0.35 -17.14 31.92
N GLU A 370 -1.15 -18.17 31.62
CA GLU A 370 -1.48 -19.24 32.57
C GLU A 370 -0.33 -20.24 32.69
N LEU A 371 0.50 -20.04 33.71
CA LEU A 371 1.59 -20.95 34.04
C LEU A 371 1.17 -21.93 35.13
N THR A 372 1.29 -23.23 34.85
CA THR A 372 1.14 -24.29 35.86
C THR A 372 2.50 -24.70 36.39
N THR A 373 2.72 -24.55 37.70
CA THR A 373 3.96 -25.03 38.34
C THR A 373 3.93 -26.56 38.47
N VAL A 374 4.84 -27.25 37.78
CA VAL A 374 5.00 -28.71 37.83
C VAL A 374 6.20 -29.18 38.67
N SER A 375 6.81 -28.26 39.44
CA SER A 375 7.97 -28.52 40.30
C SER A 375 7.67 -28.26 41.78
N LEU A 376 8.61 -28.63 42.67
CA LEU A 376 8.48 -28.36 44.12
C LEU A 376 8.55 -26.87 44.47
N LYS A 377 9.13 -26.02 43.61
CA LYS A 377 9.30 -24.58 43.85
C LYS A 377 8.38 -23.80 42.92
N ALA A 378 7.55 -22.94 43.51
CA ALA A 378 6.71 -22.01 42.76
C ALA A 378 7.55 -20.91 42.10
N VAL A 379 7.09 -20.45 40.93
CA VAL A 379 7.66 -19.33 40.20
C VAL A 379 7.38 -18.04 40.96
N THR A 380 8.41 -17.23 41.20
CA THR A 380 8.24 -15.89 41.81
C THR A 380 7.61 -14.91 40.81
N PRO A 381 7.00 -13.79 41.25
CA PRO A 381 6.43 -12.80 40.32
C PRO A 381 7.43 -12.27 39.29
N GLU A 382 8.69 -12.09 39.67
CA GLU A 382 9.77 -11.65 38.77
C GLU A 382 10.08 -12.73 37.73
N GLN A 383 10.32 -13.96 38.17
CA GLN A 383 10.53 -15.09 37.25
C GLN A 383 9.33 -15.34 36.34
N LYS A 384 8.10 -15.07 36.80
CA LYS A 384 6.90 -15.16 35.97
C LYS A 384 6.96 -14.15 34.82
N ARG A 385 7.37 -12.91 35.09
CA ARG A 385 7.57 -11.89 34.04
C ARG A 385 8.66 -12.31 33.06
N ASP A 386 9.78 -12.83 33.55
CA ASP A 386 10.88 -13.29 32.68
C ASP A 386 10.47 -14.49 31.81
N LEU A 387 9.66 -15.41 32.34
CA LEU A 387 9.11 -16.53 31.59
C LEU A 387 8.13 -16.06 30.52
N ILE A 388 7.23 -15.13 30.85
CA ILE A 388 6.29 -14.54 29.89
C ILE A 388 7.07 -13.80 28.79
N PHE A 389 8.07 -13.00 29.15
CA PHE A 389 8.96 -12.35 28.20
C PHE A 389 9.63 -13.38 27.27
N GLY A 390 10.25 -14.42 27.82
CA GLY A 390 10.90 -15.47 27.03
C GLY A 390 9.93 -16.20 26.10
N MET A 391 8.72 -16.52 26.58
CA MET A 391 7.67 -17.17 25.77
C MET A 391 7.15 -16.28 24.64
N LYS A 392 7.15 -14.96 24.82
CA LYS A 392 6.71 -14.01 23.80
C LYS A 392 7.78 -13.78 22.72
N VAL A 393 9.05 -13.99 23.07
CA VAL A 393 10.17 -13.88 22.13
C VAL A 393 10.34 -15.15 21.27
N VAL A 394 10.01 -16.32 21.84
CA VAL A 394 10.06 -17.64 21.17
C VAL A 394 8.84 -17.85 20.31
#